data_AF-A0AAC9W1R2-F1
#
_entry.id   AF-A0AAC9W1R2-F1
#
_cell.length_a   1.000
_cell.length_b   1.000
_cell.length_c   1.000
_cell.angle_alpha   90.00
_cell.angle_beta   90.00
_cell.angle_gamma   90.00
#
_symmetry.space_group_name_H-M   'P 1'
#
loop_
_entity.id
_entity.type
_entity.pdbx_description
1 polymer ?
#
loop_
_entity_poly.entity_id
_entity_poly.type
_entity_poly.pdbx_seq_one_letter_code
_entity_poly.pdbx_strand_id
1 'polypeptide(L)'
;MKKLKKQIVEKYGFTLIELIIVLAILGMLAALAIPQFSKVLDNSGIKTDQANLSIVQTALEVYKADNNGSLPTLTEGEGDTFDKLVSALKTAGYLKTDKIEEQSGGSFTYENGEVGFTPKSTEPSPGS
;
A
#
# COMPACT_ATOMS: atom_id res chain seq x y z
N MET A 1 43.61 -55.61 -26.03
CA MET A 1 43.15 -55.49 -24.63
C MET A 1 43.12 -54.01 -24.25
N LYS A 2 41.95 -53.35 -24.26
CA LYS A 2 41.81 -51.94 -23.86
C LYS A 2 41.58 -51.88 -22.35
N LYS A 3 42.53 -51.33 -21.59
CA LYS A 3 42.38 -51.10 -20.15
C LYS A 3 41.38 -49.95 -19.93
N LEU A 4 40.23 -50.26 -19.34
CA LEU A 4 39.26 -49.26 -18.88
C LEU A 4 39.86 -48.52 -17.68
N LYS A 5 40.31 -47.28 -17.90
CA LYS A 5 40.69 -46.37 -16.81
C LYS A 5 39.42 -45.96 -16.08
N LYS A 6 39.19 -46.51 -14.89
CA LYS A 6 38.15 -46.08 -13.96
C LYS A 6 38.54 -44.70 -13.43
N GLN A 7 37.89 -43.66 -13.93
CA GLN A 7 38.03 -42.32 -13.37
C GLN A 7 37.23 -42.27 -12.07
N ILE A 8 37.93 -42.04 -10.96
CA ILE A 8 37.31 -41.73 -9.68
C ILE A 8 36.85 -40.28 -9.80
N VAL A 9 35.54 -40.08 -9.97
CA VAL A 9 34.95 -38.75 -9.88
C VAL A 9 34.87 -38.42 -8.40
N GLU A 10 35.71 -37.50 -7.93
CA GLU A 10 35.61 -37.00 -6.56
C GLU A 10 34.28 -36.25 -6.40
N LYS A 11 33.48 -36.70 -5.44
CA LYS A 11 32.26 -36.00 -5.07
C LYS A 11 32.63 -34.83 -4.17
N TYR A 12 32.66 -33.64 -4.74
CA TYR A 12 32.68 -32.40 -3.95
C TYR A 12 31.32 -32.26 -3.25
N GLY A 13 31.30 -32.52 -1.95
CA GLY A 13 30.13 -32.35 -1.10
C GLY A 13 30.19 -31.02 -0.36
N PHE A 14 29.05 -30.34 -0.25
CA PHE A 14 28.90 -29.15 0.58
C PHE A 14 28.98 -29.55 2.06
N THR A 15 29.74 -28.81 2.88
CA THR A 15 29.78 -29.08 4.32
C THR A 15 28.57 -28.48 5.02
N LEU A 16 28.14 -29.10 6.12
CA LEU A 16 27.06 -28.54 6.94
C LEU A 16 27.45 -27.19 7.55
N ILE A 17 28.74 -27.00 7.85
CA ILE A 17 29.23 -25.75 8.45
C ILE A 17 29.20 -24.59 7.45
N GLU A 18 29.49 -24.84 6.17
CA GLU A 18 29.33 -23.83 5.11
C GLU A 18 27.87 -23.39 5.00
N LEU A 19 26.91 -24.31 5.11
CA LEU A 19 25.49 -23.95 5.08
C LEU A 19 25.07 -23.13 6.29
N ILE A 20 25.57 -23.50 7.47
CA ILE A 20 25.24 -22.81 8.72
C ILE A 20 25.75 -21.37 8.72
N ILE A 21 26.98 -21.14 8.24
CA ILE A 21 27.54 -19.77 8.16
C ILE A 21 26.74 -18.92 7.16
N VAL A 22 26.35 -19.49 6.02
CA VAL A 22 25.52 -18.78 5.02
C VAL A 22 24.17 -18.40 5.62
N LEU A 23 23.48 -19.33 6.29
CA LEU A 23 22.19 -19.05 6.94
C LEU A 23 22.33 -18.03 8.08
N ALA A 24 23.45 -18.05 8.82
CA ALA A 24 23.73 -17.06 9.86
C ALA A 24 23.86 -15.64 9.27
N ILE A 25 24.59 -15.48 8.16
CA ILE A 25 24.73 -14.18 7.48
C ILE A 25 23.39 -13.76 6.87
N LEU A 26 22.66 -14.66 6.20
CA LEU A 26 21.34 -14.36 5.63
C LEU A 26 20.33 -13.96 6.72
N GLY A 27 20.35 -14.63 7.88
CA GLY A 27 19.52 -14.28 9.03
C GLY A 27 19.83 -12.90 9.59
N MET A 28 21.12 -12.55 9.70
CA MET A 28 21.55 -11.21 10.15
C MET A 28 21.10 -10.11 9.18
N LEU A 29 21.28 -10.32 7.88
CA LEU A 29 20.84 -9.37 6.85
C LEU A 29 19.31 -9.21 6.84
N ALA A 30 18.56 -10.31 6.97
CA ALA A 30 17.10 -10.29 7.02
C ALA A 30 16.58 -9.51 8.23
N ALA A 31 17.21 -9.65 9.40
CA ALA A 31 16.83 -8.93 10.61
C ALA A 31 16.91 -7.41 10.46
N LEU A 32 17.89 -6.90 9.71
CA LEU A 32 18.01 -5.46 9.42
C LEU A 32 17.08 -5.01 8.30
N ALA A 33 16.89 -5.85 7.27
CA ALA A 33 16.12 -5.49 6.08
C ALA A 33 14.61 -5.44 6.33
N ILE A 34 14.05 -6.40 7.09
CA ILE A 34 12.60 -6.49 7.35
C ILE A 34 12.00 -5.20 7.94
N PRO A 35 12.52 -4.62 9.04
CA PRO A 35 11.92 -3.41 9.63
C PRO A 35 12.05 -2.18 8.72
N GLN A 36 13.11 -2.10 7.92
CA GLN A 36 13.27 -1.02 6.95
C GLN A 36 12.25 -1.15 5.80
N PHE A 37 12.04 -2.37 5.30
CA PHE A 37 11.10 -2.61 4.21
C PHE A 37 9.64 -2.31 4.61
N SER A 38 9.22 -2.70 5.82
CA SER A 38 7.88 -2.37 6.34
C SER A 38 7.63 -0.87 6.39
N LYS A 39 8.58 -0.07 6.93
CA LYS A 39 8.44 1.39 6.97
C LYS A 39 8.35 2.03 5.59
N VAL A 40 9.06 1.50 4.60
CA VAL A 40 8.98 2.01 3.22
C VAL A 40 7.60 1.73 2.63
N LEU A 41 7.06 0.53 2.88
CA LEU A 41 5.73 0.14 2.41
C LEU A 41 4.64 1.04 3.01
N ASP A 42 4.65 1.23 4.33
CA ASP A 42 3.69 2.09 5.04
C ASP A 42 3.72 3.53 4.49
N ASN A 43 4.92 4.11 4.35
CA ASN A 43 5.08 5.45 3.79
C ASN A 43 4.65 5.54 2.31
N SER A 44 4.82 4.48 1.53
CA SER A 44 4.36 4.44 0.14
C SER A 44 2.84 4.40 0.05
N GLY A 45 2.19 3.68 0.98
CA GLY A 45 0.74 3.63 1.12
C GLY A 45 0.19 5.02 1.43
N ILE A 46 0.73 5.69 2.46
CA ILE A 46 0.27 7.02 2.88
C ILE A 46 0.37 8.02 1.72
N LYS A 47 1.48 8.00 0.96
CA LYS A 47 1.65 8.87 -0.21
C LYS A 47 0.65 8.58 -1.31
N THR A 48 0.33 7.30 -1.53
CA THR A 48 -0.67 6.89 -2.51
C THR A 48 -2.06 7.36 -2.09
N ASP A 49 -2.41 7.19 -0.81
CA ASP A 49 -3.69 7.63 -0.26
C ASP A 49 -3.84 9.16 -0.30
N GLN A 50 -2.78 9.92 0.01
CA GLN A 50 -2.76 11.37 -0.13
C GLN A 50 -2.93 11.82 -1.59
N ALA A 51 -2.27 11.14 -2.54
CA ALA A 51 -2.45 11.43 -3.96
C ALA A 51 -3.89 11.15 -4.41
N ASN A 52 -4.46 10.03 -3.97
CA ASN A 52 -5.85 9.67 -4.23
C ASN A 52 -6.83 10.71 -3.64
N LEU A 53 -6.62 11.16 -2.40
CA LEU A 53 -7.41 12.23 -1.78
C LEU A 53 -7.35 13.50 -2.62
N SER A 54 -6.17 13.92 -3.07
CA SER A 54 -6.00 15.12 -3.89
C SER A 54 -6.75 15.02 -5.23
N ILE A 55 -6.78 13.84 -5.85
CA ILE A 55 -7.58 13.59 -7.06
C ILE A 55 -9.08 13.77 -6.78
N VAL A 56 -9.59 13.19 -5.69
CA VAL A 56 -11.01 13.35 -5.30
C VAL A 56 -11.35 14.78 -4.94
N GLN A 57 -10.47 15.46 -4.18
CA GLN A 57 -10.64 16.85 -3.81
C GLN A 57 -10.75 17.72 -5.06
N THR A 58 -9.83 17.54 -6.02
CA THR A 58 -9.86 18.27 -7.29
C THR A 58 -11.15 17.99 -8.06
N ALA A 59 -11.56 16.72 -8.15
CA ALA A 59 -12.82 16.35 -8.81
C ALA A 59 -14.05 16.99 -8.14
N LEU A 60 -14.07 17.06 -6.80
CA LEU A 60 -15.13 17.71 -6.04
C LEU A 60 -15.14 19.23 -6.25
N GLU A 61 -13.97 19.87 -6.29
CA GLU A 61 -13.85 21.30 -6.57
C GLU A 61 -14.34 21.64 -7.99
N VAL A 62 -13.99 20.82 -8.99
CA VAL A 62 -14.49 20.99 -10.36
C VAL A 62 -16.00 20.76 -10.42
N TYR A 63 -16.53 19.72 -9.76
CA TYR A 63 -17.97 19.50 -9.67
C TYR A 63 -18.69 20.73 -9.08
N LYS A 64 -18.17 21.28 -7.98
CA LYS A 64 -18.75 22.48 -7.35
C LYS A 64 -18.73 23.66 -8.31
N ALA A 65 -17.63 23.85 -9.06
CA ALA A 65 -17.53 24.93 -10.03
C ALA A 65 -18.60 24.82 -11.14
N ASP A 66 -18.82 23.61 -11.64
CA ASP A 66 -19.80 23.34 -12.70
C ASP A 66 -21.26 23.37 -12.22
N ASN A 67 -21.50 23.18 -10.91
CA ASN A 67 -22.83 23.10 -10.31
C ASN A 67 -23.16 24.27 -9.36
N ASN A 68 -22.60 25.46 -9.63
CA ASN A 68 -22.88 26.69 -8.87
C ASN A 68 -22.63 26.57 -7.35
N GLY A 69 -21.63 25.79 -6.95
CA GLY A 69 -21.27 25.54 -5.55
C GLY A 69 -22.08 24.44 -4.88
N SER A 70 -22.99 23.78 -5.59
CA SER A 70 -23.77 22.65 -5.06
C SER A 70 -22.88 21.44 -4.79
N LEU A 71 -23.18 20.71 -3.71
CA LEU A 71 -22.51 19.45 -3.39
C LEU A 71 -23.11 18.28 -4.18
N PRO A 72 -22.32 17.23 -4.49
CA PRO A 72 -22.86 15.99 -5.04
C PRO A 72 -23.93 15.41 -4.11
N THR A 73 -25.06 14.98 -4.69
CA THR A 73 -26.07 14.25 -3.94
C THR A 73 -25.56 12.84 -3.65
N LEU A 74 -25.42 12.51 -2.36
CA LEU A 74 -25.04 11.16 -1.95
C LEU A 74 -26.28 10.26 -1.97
N THR A 75 -26.10 9.01 -2.40
CA THR A 75 -27.15 8.00 -2.30
C THR A 75 -27.46 7.71 -0.83
N GLU A 76 -28.74 7.74 -0.48
CA GLU A 76 -29.21 7.31 0.85
C GLU A 76 -28.98 5.81 1.04
N GLY A 77 -28.62 5.41 2.26
CA GLY A 77 -28.36 4.01 2.61
C GLY A 77 -27.17 3.84 3.55
N GLU A 78 -26.85 2.59 3.89
CA GLU A 78 -25.67 2.24 4.68
C GLU A 78 -24.38 2.39 3.85
N GLY A 79 -23.23 2.54 4.52
CA GLY A 79 -21.92 2.68 3.88
C GLY A 79 -21.27 4.04 4.09
N ASP A 80 -19.96 4.06 3.85
CA ASP A 80 -19.07 5.20 4.08
C ASP A 80 -19.42 6.41 3.18
N THR A 81 -19.35 7.62 3.73
CA THR A 81 -19.73 8.85 3.01
C THR A 81 -18.73 9.21 1.90
N PHE A 82 -17.46 8.85 2.06
CA PHE A 82 -16.42 9.05 1.05
C PHE A 82 -16.62 8.10 -0.12
N ASP A 83 -16.90 6.82 0.12
CA ASP A 83 -17.21 5.86 -0.95
C ASP A 83 -18.42 6.29 -1.79
N LYS A 84 -19.46 6.81 -1.12
CA LYS A 84 -20.64 7.39 -1.78
C LYS A 84 -20.29 8.62 -2.59
N LEU A 85 -19.42 9.49 -2.09
CA LEU A 85 -18.93 10.65 -2.84
C LEU A 85 -18.21 10.22 -4.11
N VAL A 86 -17.27 9.26 -4.02
CA VAL A 86 -16.50 8.77 -5.17
C VAL A 86 -17.45 8.20 -6.23
N SER A 87 -18.44 7.42 -5.80
CA SER A 87 -19.48 6.87 -6.68
C SER A 87 -20.32 7.97 -7.36
N ALA A 88 -20.71 9.02 -6.61
CA ALA A 88 -21.46 10.15 -7.14
C ALA A 88 -20.63 10.94 -8.19
N LEU A 89 -19.37 11.23 -7.88
CA LEU A 89 -18.45 11.93 -8.79
C LEU A 89 -18.15 11.12 -10.06
N LYS A 90 -18.06 9.79 -9.95
CA LYS A 90 -17.92 8.93 -11.14
C LYS A 90 -19.18 8.95 -12.00
N THR A 91 -20.37 8.82 -11.38
CA THR A 91 -21.65 8.87 -12.09
C THR A 91 -21.84 10.20 -12.80
N ALA A 92 -21.38 11.29 -12.19
CA ALA A 92 -21.38 12.62 -12.78
C ALA A 92 -20.25 12.88 -13.80
N GLY A 93 -19.32 11.93 -14.00
CA GLY A 93 -18.27 11.98 -15.02
C GLY A 93 -16.95 12.65 -14.61
N TYR A 94 -16.78 13.00 -13.33
CA TYR A 94 -15.59 13.69 -12.82
C TYR A 94 -14.48 12.73 -12.36
N LEU A 95 -14.84 11.46 -12.09
CA LEU A 95 -13.89 10.38 -11.76
C LEU A 95 -14.06 9.19 -12.70
N LYS A 96 -12.99 8.41 -12.86
CA LYS A 96 -12.98 7.19 -13.68
C LYS A 96 -13.21 5.91 -12.88
N THR A 97 -13.08 5.97 -11.55
CA THR A 97 -13.17 4.82 -10.65
C THR A 97 -14.38 4.95 -9.74
N ASP A 98 -15.01 3.81 -9.40
CA ASP A 98 -16.15 3.75 -8.46
C ASP A 98 -15.70 3.80 -7.00
N LYS A 99 -14.45 3.40 -6.75
CA LYS A 99 -13.90 3.25 -5.42
C LYS A 99 -12.42 3.59 -5.40
N ILE A 100 -11.96 4.05 -4.24
CA ILE A 100 -10.54 4.24 -3.95
C ILE A 100 -10.21 3.29 -2.81
N GLU A 101 -9.31 2.36 -3.08
CA GLU A 101 -8.84 1.40 -2.07
C GLU A 101 -7.72 2.06 -1.25
N GLU A 102 -7.87 1.96 0.05
CA GLU A 102 -6.94 2.40 1.08
C GLU A 102 -5.66 1.53 1.07
N GLN A 103 -4.47 2.14 1.20
CA GLN A 103 -3.18 1.46 1.02
C GLN A 103 -2.25 1.46 2.26
N SER A 104 -2.58 2.21 3.32
CA SER A 104 -1.76 2.42 4.52
C SER A 104 -2.41 2.04 5.86
N GLY A 105 -3.60 1.43 5.85
CA GLY A 105 -4.46 1.18 7.01
C GLY A 105 -5.23 2.40 7.55
N GLY A 106 -5.20 3.56 6.87
CA GLY A 106 -5.90 4.80 7.27
C GLY A 106 -7.40 4.81 6.97
N SER A 107 -8.02 5.98 7.09
CA SER A 107 -9.42 6.19 6.71
C SER A 107 -9.62 7.49 5.94
N PHE A 108 -10.34 7.40 4.83
CA PHE A 108 -10.86 8.57 4.13
C PHE A 108 -12.16 9.05 4.79
N THR A 109 -12.40 10.35 4.77
CA THR A 109 -13.62 10.95 5.28
C THR A 109 -14.18 11.95 4.28
N TYR A 110 -15.50 12.11 4.29
CA TYR A 110 -16.17 13.18 3.58
C TYR A 110 -17.28 13.75 4.46
N GLU A 111 -17.15 15.03 4.80
CA GLU A 111 -18.13 15.76 5.60
C GLU A 111 -18.28 17.19 5.06
N ASN A 112 -19.51 17.66 4.92
CA ASN A 112 -19.84 19.04 4.56
C ASN A 112 -19.12 19.62 3.34
N GLY A 113 -18.80 18.79 2.35
CA GLY A 113 -18.12 19.24 1.14
C GLY A 113 -16.60 19.29 1.23
N GLU A 114 -16.01 18.73 2.30
CA GLU A 114 -14.58 18.60 2.49
C GLU A 114 -14.20 17.12 2.57
N VAL A 115 -13.12 16.75 1.89
CA VAL A 115 -12.55 15.40 1.95
C VAL A 115 -11.34 15.40 2.86
N GLY A 116 -11.20 14.35 3.66
CA GLY A 116 -10.10 14.17 4.59
C GLY A 116 -9.47 12.79 4.47
N PHE A 117 -8.24 12.68 4.97
CA PHE A 117 -7.56 11.41 5.17
C PHE A 117 -6.90 11.41 6.54
N THR A 118 -7.22 10.41 7.35
CA THR A 118 -6.57 10.16 8.64
C THR A 118 -5.70 8.91 8.48
N PRO A 119 -4.37 9.03 8.46
CA PRO A 119 -3.51 7.85 8.42
C PRO A 119 -3.72 7.00 9.68
N LYS A 120 -3.55 5.69 9.56
CA LYS A 120 -3.47 4.81 10.74
C LYS A 120 -2.35 5.35 11.61
N SER A 121 -2.60 5.57 12.90
CA SER A 121 -1.53 6.00 13.81
C SER A 121 -0.41 4.96 13.78
N THR A 122 0.69 5.32 13.14
CA THR A 122 1.97 4.58 13.20
C THR A 122 2.87 5.14 14.30
N GLU A 123 2.38 6.09 15.10
CA GLU A 123 3.10 6.55 16.28
C GLU A 123 3.09 5.44 17.34
N PRO A 124 4.26 4.97 17.81
CA PRO A 124 4.30 4.27 19.08
C PRO A 124 3.76 5.24 20.13
N SER A 125 2.79 4.80 20.93
CA SER A 125 2.31 5.55 22.09
C SER A 125 3.50 6.10 22.87
N PRO A 126 3.63 7.43 23.06
CA PRO A 126 4.67 7.98 23.90
C PRO A 126 4.33 7.65 25.36
N GLY A 127 4.78 6.49 25.84
CA GLY A 127 4.61 6.06 27.22
C GLY A 127 4.17 4.60 27.34
N SER A 128 5.15 3.72 27.51
CA SER A 128 5.11 2.52 28.35
C SER A 128 6.43 2.46 29.09
#